data_AF-A0A0F9P0E1-F1
#
_entry.id   AF-A0A0F9P0E1-F1
#
_cell.length_a   1.000
_cell.length_b   1.000
_cell.length_c   1.000
_cell.angle_alpha   90.00
_cell.angle_beta   90.00
_cell.angle_gamma   90.00
#
_symmetry.space_group_name_H-M   'P 1'
#
loop_
_entity.id
_entity.type
_entity.pdbx_description
1 polymer ?
#
loop_
_entity_poly.entity_id
_entity_poly.type
_entity_poly.pdbx_seq_one_letter_code
_entity_poly.pdbx_strand_id
1 'polypeptide(L)'
;MGVGEVLTDVGIELPEGFGSGASQFIQAFVFLLILGLLVGIGAYYFSNKKQFNKHIHIFEEVAGRAVPVGLDKAKQIILPNTSIRAFFLQKRKVFLPRPSIQTGVGHYWYFIRKDGEWINVGLENLNQKLTELKIHFDHTDMRMANSSLKKLIEKNYKKLNWIKEYAPYIAIGILVLILGITAFLILNKAQEVVGALSSTASTNQAVLEELKQVLSSLDNIISGSGIRSV
;
A
#
# COMPACT_ATOMS: atom_id res chain seq x y z
N MET A 1 -22.22 -8.68 10.41
CA MET A 1 -21.09 -9.06 11.26
C MET A 1 -20.33 -7.80 11.65
N GLY A 2 -20.29 -7.50 12.95
CA GLY A 2 -19.55 -6.35 13.45
C GLY A 2 -18.06 -6.60 13.37
N VAL A 3 -17.24 -5.55 13.23
CA VAL A 3 -15.76 -5.69 13.27
C VAL A 3 -15.30 -6.36 14.56
N GLY A 4 -16.08 -6.26 15.65
CA GLY A 4 -15.86 -7.01 16.89
C GLY A 4 -15.86 -8.53 16.67
N GLU A 5 -16.84 -9.08 15.94
CA GLU A 5 -16.92 -10.51 15.62
C GLU A 5 -15.73 -10.98 14.75
N VAL A 6 -15.35 -10.17 13.75
CA VAL A 6 -14.21 -10.48 12.87
C VAL A 6 -12.88 -10.45 13.62
N LEU A 7 -12.74 -9.61 14.64
CA LEU A 7 -11.53 -9.54 15.47
C LEU A 7 -11.46 -10.68 16.49
N THR A 8 -12.60 -11.08 17.07
CA THR A 8 -12.68 -12.30 17.89
C THR A 8 -12.39 -13.55 17.07
N ASP A 9 -12.78 -13.61 15.79
CA ASP A 9 -12.44 -14.72 14.89
C ASP A 9 -10.92 -14.79 14.57
N VAL A 10 -10.20 -13.68 14.69
CA VAL A 10 -8.73 -13.63 14.55
C VAL A 10 -8.02 -13.87 15.90
N GLY A 11 -8.77 -14.16 16.97
CA GLY A 11 -8.24 -14.48 18.30
C GLY A 11 -7.83 -13.24 19.11
N ILE A 12 -8.35 -12.07 18.78
CA ILE A 12 -8.08 -10.83 19.53
C ILE A 12 -9.25 -10.61 20.51
N GLU A 13 -9.10 -11.09 21.74
CA GLU A 13 -10.06 -10.85 22.81
C GLU A 13 -9.95 -9.40 23.30
N LEU A 14 -11.01 -8.62 23.10
CA LEU A 14 -11.09 -7.26 23.62
C LEU A 14 -11.62 -7.29 25.06
N PRO A 15 -11.01 -6.55 26.00
CA PRO A 15 -11.39 -6.61 27.41
C PRO A 15 -12.84 -6.16 27.66
N GLU A 16 -13.57 -6.96 28.43
CA GLU A 16 -14.96 -6.73 28.83
C GLU A 16 -15.06 -5.53 29.80
N GLY A 17 -15.25 -4.33 29.26
CA GLY A 17 -15.42 -3.10 30.05
C GLY A 17 -15.50 -1.81 29.23
N PHE A 18 -15.57 -1.92 27.91
CA PHE A 18 -15.37 -0.81 26.97
C PHE A 18 -16.69 -0.12 26.57
N GLY A 19 -17.36 0.48 27.56
CA GLY A 19 -18.66 1.14 27.42
C GLY A 19 -18.65 2.48 26.65
N SER A 20 -19.54 2.53 25.66
CA SER A 20 -20.24 3.65 25.00
C SER A 20 -19.51 4.87 24.39
N GLY A 21 -18.20 5.03 24.47
CA GLY A 21 -17.53 6.10 23.68
C GLY A 21 -16.03 5.91 23.52
N ALA A 22 -15.36 5.49 24.59
CA ALA A 22 -13.94 5.18 24.54
C ALA A 22 -13.64 3.97 23.62
N SER A 23 -14.58 3.03 23.50
CA SER A 23 -14.42 1.84 22.63
C SER A 23 -14.42 2.18 21.16
N GLN A 24 -15.28 3.10 20.74
CA GLN A 24 -15.30 3.56 19.35
C GLN A 24 -14.04 4.35 19.00
N PHE A 25 -13.55 5.19 19.91
CA PHE A 25 -12.27 5.88 19.73
C PHE A 25 -11.10 4.91 19.62
N ILE A 26 -11.04 3.90 20.50
CA ILE A 26 -9.96 2.90 20.45
C ILE A 26 -10.07 2.03 19.21
N GLN A 27 -11.28 1.64 18.81
CA GLN A 27 -11.49 0.89 17.57
C GLN A 27 -11.07 1.70 16.33
N ALA A 28 -11.45 2.99 16.26
CA ALA A 28 -11.03 3.88 15.17
C ALA A 28 -9.51 4.08 15.16
N PHE A 29 -8.88 4.20 16.33
CA PHE A 29 -7.44 4.31 16.47
C PHE A 29 -6.71 3.04 16.01
N VAL A 30 -7.18 1.86 16.43
CA VAL A 30 -6.64 0.57 16.00
C VAL A 30 -6.80 0.39 14.49
N PHE A 31 -7.96 0.73 13.93
CA PHE A 31 -8.19 0.70 12.49
C PHE A 31 -7.22 1.63 11.73
N LEU A 32 -7.01 2.85 12.22
CA LEU A 32 -6.09 3.81 11.61
C LEU A 32 -4.64 3.33 11.71
N LEU A 33 -4.26 2.69 12.82
CA LEU A 33 -2.94 2.08 13.01
C LEU A 33 -2.71 0.95 12.00
N ILE A 34 -3.68 0.04 11.84
CA ILE A 34 -3.62 -1.04 10.84
C ILE A 34 -3.53 -0.46 9.42
N LEU A 35 -4.34 0.55 9.10
CA LEU A 35 -4.32 1.22 7.80
C LEU A 35 -2.96 1.89 7.54
N GLY A 36 -2.41 2.59 8.53
CA GLY A 36 -1.08 3.20 8.47
C GLY A 36 0.01 2.16 8.25
N LEU A 37 -0.09 1.00 8.90
CA LEU A 37 0.83 -0.11 8.74
C LEU A 37 0.76 -0.70 7.32
N LEU A 38 -0.45 -0.91 6.78
CA LEU A 38 -0.65 -1.37 5.40
C LEU A 38 -0.09 -0.38 4.36
N VAL A 39 -0.34 0.92 4.54
CA VAL A 39 0.23 1.97 3.68
C VAL A 39 1.76 2.00 3.79
N GLY A 40 2.30 1.83 5.00
CA GLY A 40 3.73 1.74 5.25
C GLY A 40 4.38 0.55 4.53
N ILE A 41 3.79 -0.65 4.62
CA ILE A 41 4.25 -1.83 3.89
C ILE A 41 4.19 -1.61 2.37
N GLY A 42 3.08 -1.05 1.87
CA GLY A 42 2.91 -0.74 0.45
C GLY A 42 3.97 0.24 -0.07
N ALA A 43 4.18 1.33 0.66
CA ALA A 43 5.19 2.34 0.36
C ALA A 43 6.62 1.76 0.41
N TYR A 44 6.92 0.92 1.41
CA TYR A 44 8.19 0.22 1.54
C TYR A 44 8.46 -0.70 0.33
N TYR A 45 7.48 -1.52 -0.05
CA TYR A 45 7.60 -2.43 -1.18
C TYR A 45 7.81 -1.68 -2.50
N PHE A 46 7.04 -0.60 -2.73
CA PHE A 46 7.15 0.21 -3.94
C PHE A 46 8.49 0.98 -4.00
N SER A 47 8.94 1.53 -2.87
CA SER A 47 10.24 2.19 -2.75
C SER A 47 11.37 1.22 -3.06
N ASN A 48 11.33 0.01 -2.48
CA ASN A 48 12.33 -1.02 -2.73
C ASN A 48 12.36 -1.43 -4.21
N LYS A 49 11.20 -1.62 -4.85
CA LYS A 49 11.11 -1.93 -6.29
C LYS A 49 11.67 -0.81 -7.18
N LYS A 50 11.48 0.46 -6.79
CA LYS A 50 12.00 1.63 -7.54
C LYS A 50 13.50 1.83 -7.37
N GLN A 51 14.05 1.51 -6.20
CA GLN A 51 15.50 1.62 -5.93
C GLN A 51 16.31 0.57 -6.70
N PHE A 52 15.81 -0.66 -6.80
CA PHE A 52 16.46 -1.77 -7.50
C PHE A 52 16.02 -1.88 -8.97
N ASN A 53 16.25 -0.81 -9.74
CA ASN A 53 15.82 -0.71 -11.14
C ASN A 53 16.84 -1.20 -12.17
N LYS A 54 18.05 -1.56 -11.75
CA LYS A 54 19.10 -2.06 -12.65
C LYS A 54 19.16 -3.58 -12.60
N HIS A 55 19.33 -4.23 -13.74
CA HIS A 55 19.46 -5.67 -13.86
C HIS A 55 20.88 -6.02 -14.29
N ILE A 56 21.53 -6.89 -13.52
CA ILE A 56 22.88 -7.35 -13.75
C ILE A 56 22.81 -8.81 -14.18
N HIS A 57 23.22 -9.08 -15.41
CA HIS A 57 23.42 -10.44 -15.91
C HIS A 57 24.85 -10.86 -15.63
N ILE A 58 25.01 -11.99 -14.97
CA ILE A 58 26.30 -12.48 -14.49
C ILE A 58 26.68 -13.69 -15.32
N PHE A 59 27.88 -13.65 -15.88
CA PHE A 59 28.47 -14.71 -16.67
C PHE A 59 29.71 -15.24 -15.95
N GLU A 60 29.97 -16.53 -16.04
CA GLU A 60 31.18 -17.17 -15.53
C GLU A 60 31.76 -18.09 -16.59
N GLU A 61 33.05 -18.39 -16.50
CA GLU A 61 33.70 -19.36 -17.38
C GLU A 61 33.40 -20.79 -16.92
N VAL A 62 32.61 -21.53 -17.69
CA VAL A 62 32.34 -22.96 -17.44
C VAL A 62 32.85 -23.73 -18.65
N ALA A 63 33.85 -24.60 -18.43
CA ALA A 63 34.49 -25.40 -19.48
C ALA A 63 34.99 -24.57 -20.70
N GLY A 64 35.63 -23.42 -20.43
CA GLY A 64 36.19 -22.55 -21.48
C GLY A 64 35.16 -21.72 -22.25
N ARG A 65 33.90 -21.70 -21.81
CA ARG A 65 32.83 -20.91 -22.43
C ARG A 65 32.20 -19.98 -21.40
N ALA A 66 31.83 -18.76 -21.82
CA ALA A 66 31.07 -17.84 -20.98
C ALA A 66 29.61 -18.31 -20.92
N VAL A 67 29.15 -18.70 -19.73
CA VAL A 67 27.79 -19.18 -19.48
C VAL A 67 27.09 -18.24 -18.49
N PRO A 68 25.82 -17.87 -18.71
CA PRO A 68 25.08 -17.06 -17.75
C PRO A 68 24.81 -17.87 -16.47
N VAL A 69 25.32 -17.40 -15.34
CA VAL A 69 25.16 -18.07 -14.03
C VAL A 69 23.98 -17.50 -13.25
N GLY A 70 23.62 -16.23 -13.47
CA GLY A 70 22.44 -15.69 -12.82
C GLY A 70 22.11 -14.25 -13.15
N LEU A 71 20.96 -13.83 -12.62
CA LEU A 71 20.44 -12.47 -12.72
C LEU A 71 20.24 -11.88 -11.32
N ASP A 72 20.84 -10.71 -11.11
CA ASP A 72 20.70 -9.92 -9.89
C ASP A 72 20.13 -8.53 -10.20
N LYS A 73 19.49 -7.91 -9.21
CA LYS A 73 19.05 -6.51 -9.28
C LYS A 73 20.03 -5.65 -8.51
N ALA A 74 20.34 -4.49 -9.06
CA ALA A 74 21.24 -3.53 -8.44
C ALA A 74 20.55 -2.19 -8.21
N LYS A 75 20.91 -1.54 -7.10
CA LYS A 75 20.62 -0.13 -6.83
C LYS A 75 21.89 0.69 -6.97
N GLN A 76 21.77 1.89 -7.52
CA GLN A 76 22.89 2.84 -7.55
C GLN A 76 23.00 3.55 -6.20
N ILE A 77 24.18 3.51 -5.62
CA ILE A 77 24.50 4.24 -4.39
C ILE A 77 25.64 5.23 -4.67
N ILE A 78 25.67 6.30 -3.89
CA ILE A 78 26.79 7.24 -3.86
C ILE A 78 27.54 6.93 -2.58
N LEU A 79 28.84 6.65 -2.69
CA LEU A 79 29.67 6.38 -1.51
C LEU A 79 29.81 7.69 -0.69
N PRO A 80 29.64 7.64 0.64
CA PRO A 80 29.70 8.84 1.48
C PRO A 80 31.06 9.52 1.31
N ASN A 81 31.06 10.85 1.29
CA ASN A 81 32.26 11.69 1.12
C ASN A 81 33.00 11.50 -0.21
N THR A 82 32.38 10.90 -1.22
CA THR A 82 32.98 10.78 -2.56
C THR A 82 31.95 11.11 -3.65
N SER A 83 32.42 11.45 -4.85
CA SER A 83 31.59 11.56 -6.05
C SER A 83 31.39 10.20 -6.76
N ILE A 84 31.95 9.13 -6.20
CA ILE A 84 31.98 7.80 -6.80
C ILE A 84 30.62 7.13 -6.62
N ARG A 85 30.08 6.66 -7.74
CA ARG A 85 28.83 5.90 -7.80
C ARG A 85 29.15 4.43 -7.92
N ALA A 86 28.52 3.60 -7.10
CA ALA A 86 28.65 2.16 -7.11
C ALA A 86 27.27 1.50 -7.27
N PHE A 87 27.26 0.26 -7.74
CA PHE A 87 26.07 -0.59 -7.81
C PHE A 87 26.10 -1.59 -6.65
N PHE A 88 25.03 -1.60 -5.85
CA PHE A 88 24.85 -2.60 -4.80
C PHE A 88 23.91 -3.69 -5.27
N LEU A 89 24.39 -4.94 -5.28
CA LEU A 89 23.64 -6.12 -5.72
C LEU A 89 22.73 -6.66 -4.61
N GLN A 90 21.47 -6.90 -4.93
CA GLN A 90 20.46 -7.27 -3.94
C GLN A 90 20.63 -8.68 -3.39
N LYS A 91 20.91 -9.67 -4.26
CA LYS A 91 21.04 -11.09 -3.85
C LYS A 91 22.43 -11.37 -3.31
N ARG A 92 23.48 -10.98 -4.04
CA ARG A 92 24.89 -11.29 -3.67
C ARG A 92 25.49 -10.35 -2.62
N LYS A 93 24.87 -9.19 -2.35
CA LYS A 93 25.33 -8.19 -1.36
C LYS A 93 26.74 -7.62 -1.63
N VAL A 94 27.15 -7.59 -2.90
CA VAL A 94 28.45 -7.05 -3.34
C VAL A 94 28.27 -5.63 -3.91
N PHE A 95 29.28 -4.78 -3.72
CA PHE A 95 29.38 -3.47 -4.37
C PHE A 95 30.24 -3.59 -5.63
N LEU A 96 29.70 -3.16 -6.76
CA LEU A 96 30.42 -3.07 -8.02
C LEU A 96 30.66 -1.60 -8.39
N PRO A 97 31.77 -1.27 -9.05
CA PRO A 97 31.93 0.05 -9.64
C PRO A 97 30.83 0.32 -10.67
N ARG A 98 30.53 1.59 -10.93
CA ARG A 98 29.59 1.94 -12.00
C ARG A 98 30.10 1.39 -13.34
N PRO A 99 29.32 0.58 -14.07
CA PRO A 99 29.74 0.05 -15.36
C PRO A 99 29.86 1.18 -16.39
N SER A 100 30.86 1.05 -17.26
CA SER A 100 31.06 1.94 -18.40
C SER A 100 30.18 1.55 -19.58
N ILE A 101 29.92 0.25 -19.75
CA ILE A 101 29.19 -0.30 -20.89
C ILE A 101 27.79 -0.74 -20.44
N GLN A 102 26.78 -0.23 -21.14
CA GLN A 102 25.39 -0.56 -20.91
C GLN A 102 24.90 -1.44 -22.07
N THR A 103 24.49 -2.68 -21.77
CA THR A 103 24.06 -3.65 -22.78
C THR A 103 22.58 -3.50 -23.16
N GLY A 104 21.79 -2.85 -22.30
CA GLY A 104 20.40 -2.47 -22.58
C GLY A 104 19.89 -1.43 -21.59
N VAL A 105 18.69 -0.88 -21.78
CA VAL A 105 18.14 0.15 -20.87
C VAL A 105 18.00 -0.40 -19.44
N GLY A 106 18.91 -0.02 -18.55
CA GLY A 106 18.98 -0.57 -17.19
C GLY A 106 19.54 -1.99 -17.07
N HIS A 107 20.08 -2.56 -18.15
CA HIS A 107 20.72 -3.87 -18.17
C HIS A 107 22.23 -3.75 -18.35
N TYR A 108 22.97 -4.53 -17.57
CA TYR A 108 24.44 -4.57 -17.59
C TYR A 108 24.89 -6.02 -17.52
N TRP A 109 25.97 -6.34 -18.23
CA TRP A 109 26.56 -7.66 -18.21
C TRP A 109 27.89 -7.59 -17.45
N TYR A 110 28.10 -8.57 -16.59
CA TYR A 110 29.33 -8.75 -15.84
C TYR A 110 29.82 -10.18 -16.03
N PHE A 111 31.11 -10.32 -16.26
CA PHE A 111 31.79 -11.60 -16.33
C PHE A 111 32.68 -11.73 -15.09
N ILE A 112 32.51 -12.82 -14.35
CA ILE A 112 33.38 -13.15 -13.22
C ILE A 112 34.48 -14.05 -13.77
N ARG A 113 35.71 -13.57 -13.66
CA ARG A 113 36.92 -14.31 -14.04
C ARG A 113 37.22 -15.43 -13.04
N LYS A 114 38.18 -16.29 -13.40
CA LYS A 114 38.70 -17.36 -12.53
C LYS A 114 39.31 -16.87 -11.21
N ASP A 115 39.81 -15.64 -11.19
CA ASP A 115 40.34 -14.96 -9.99
C ASP A 115 39.25 -14.32 -9.12
N GLY A 116 37.98 -14.37 -9.55
CA GLY A 116 36.85 -13.75 -8.87
C GLY A 116 36.64 -12.27 -9.19
N GLU A 117 37.45 -11.68 -10.08
CA GLU A 117 37.28 -10.29 -10.50
C GLU A 117 36.05 -10.12 -11.40
N TRP A 118 35.32 -9.03 -11.17
CA TRP A 118 34.12 -8.68 -11.92
C TRP A 118 34.48 -7.70 -13.04
N ILE A 119 34.37 -8.15 -14.28
CA ILE A 119 34.58 -7.31 -15.46
C ILE A 119 33.23 -6.95 -16.08
N ASN A 120 32.99 -5.66 -16.31
CA ASN A 120 31.86 -5.23 -17.11
C ASN A 120 32.13 -5.56 -18.59
N VAL A 121 31.31 -6.45 -19.13
CA VAL A 121 31.40 -6.87 -20.53
C VAL A 121 30.21 -6.33 -21.30
N GLY A 122 30.38 -6.16 -22.61
CA GLY A 122 29.30 -5.78 -23.50
C GLY A 122 29.60 -6.26 -24.91
N LEU A 123 28.55 -6.27 -25.73
CA LEU A 123 28.74 -6.45 -27.16
C LEU A 123 29.40 -5.20 -27.73
N GLU A 124 30.40 -5.37 -28.59
CA GLU A 124 30.92 -4.26 -29.37
C GLU A 124 29.80 -3.63 -30.21
N ASN A 125 30.00 -2.38 -30.58
CA ASN A 125 29.07 -1.67 -31.45
C ASN A 125 29.08 -2.33 -32.83
N LEU A 126 28.15 -3.28 -33.02
CA LEU A 126 27.94 -4.00 -34.27
C LEU A 126 27.79 -3.04 -35.46
N ASN A 127 27.19 -1.87 -35.27
CA ASN A 127 27.05 -0.89 -36.34
C ASN A 127 28.40 -0.29 -36.78
N GLN A 128 29.34 -0.08 -35.85
CA GLN A 128 30.68 0.38 -36.22
C GLN A 128 31.40 -0.69 -37.02
N LYS A 129 31.38 -1.95 -36.56
CA LYS A 129 31.97 -3.08 -37.29
C LYS A 129 31.31 -3.30 -38.66
N LEU A 130 29.99 -3.22 -38.76
CA LEU A 130 29.26 -3.37 -40.03
C LEU A 130 29.59 -2.23 -41.01
N THR A 131 29.75 -1.00 -40.50
CA THR A 131 30.19 0.15 -41.30
C THR A 131 31.63 -0.03 -41.78
N GLU A 132 32.53 -0.49 -40.92
CA GLU A 132 33.92 -0.82 -41.27
C GLU A 132 33.98 -1.93 -42.33
N LEU A 133 33.09 -2.92 -42.24
CA LEU A 133 32.95 -4.01 -43.20
C LEU A 133 32.28 -3.58 -44.53
N LYS A 134 31.90 -2.30 -44.67
CA LYS A 134 31.21 -1.74 -45.86
C LYS A 134 29.96 -2.54 -46.27
N ILE A 135 29.31 -3.18 -45.32
CA ILE A 135 28.04 -3.86 -45.57
C ILE A 135 26.97 -2.79 -45.59
N HIS A 136 26.74 -2.23 -46.78
CA HIS A 136 25.58 -1.39 -47.03
C HIS A 136 24.38 -2.32 -47.12
N PHE A 137 23.52 -2.31 -46.12
CA PHE A 137 22.27 -3.02 -46.31
C PHE A 137 21.27 -2.12 -47.05
N ASP A 138 20.48 -2.77 -47.89
CA ASP A 138 19.38 -2.20 -48.64
C ASP A 138 18.18 -1.96 -47.70
N HIS A 139 18.36 -1.05 -46.74
CA HIS A 139 17.47 -0.88 -45.58
C HIS A 139 16.27 0.01 -45.84
N THR A 140 16.15 0.60 -47.02
CA THR A 140 15.18 1.67 -47.29
C THR A 140 13.75 1.17 -47.05
N ASP A 141 13.45 -0.04 -47.54
CA ASP A 141 12.15 -0.68 -47.36
C ASP A 141 11.92 -1.17 -45.94
N MET A 142 12.95 -1.72 -45.29
CA MET A 142 12.85 -2.20 -43.91
C MET A 142 12.66 -1.05 -42.91
N ARG A 143 13.27 0.12 -43.15
CA ARG A 143 13.05 1.33 -42.35
C ARG A 143 11.64 1.87 -42.53
N MET A 144 11.12 1.90 -43.75
CA MET A 144 9.74 2.32 -44.02
C MET A 144 8.74 1.38 -43.32
N ALA A 145 8.91 0.06 -43.46
CA ALA A 145 8.09 -0.94 -42.79
C ALA A 145 8.11 -0.78 -41.27
N ASN A 146 9.28 -0.60 -40.66
CA ASN A 146 9.39 -0.39 -39.20
C ASN A 146 8.77 0.94 -38.75
N SER A 147 8.86 2.01 -39.54
CA SER A 147 8.23 3.30 -39.19
C SER A 147 6.70 3.20 -39.19
N SER A 148 6.15 2.48 -40.17
CA SER A 148 4.72 2.21 -40.30
C SER A 148 4.23 1.31 -39.16
N LEU A 149 4.97 0.25 -38.86
CA LEU A 149 4.67 -0.66 -37.76
C LEU A 149 4.72 0.08 -36.41
N LYS A 150 5.73 0.94 -36.19
CA LYS A 150 5.85 1.75 -34.98
C LYS A 150 4.66 2.70 -34.81
N LYS A 151 4.21 3.38 -35.87
CA LYS A 151 3.01 4.25 -35.81
C LYS A 151 1.75 3.44 -35.51
N LEU A 152 1.63 2.23 -36.06
CA LEU A 152 0.51 1.33 -35.84
C LEU A 152 0.48 0.81 -34.39
N ILE A 153 1.65 0.44 -33.86
CA ILE A 153 1.84 0.08 -32.45
C ILE A 153 1.57 1.29 -31.55
N GLU A 154 2.07 2.48 -31.89
CA GLU A 154 1.86 3.67 -31.07
C GLU A 154 0.39 4.12 -31.07
N LYS A 155 -0.34 3.90 -32.17
CA LYS A 155 -1.79 4.17 -32.25
C LYS A 155 -2.61 3.16 -31.46
N ASN A 156 -2.23 1.88 -31.50
CA ASN A 156 -2.99 0.80 -30.84
C ASN A 156 -2.54 0.52 -29.38
N TYR A 157 -1.30 0.85 -29.03
CA TYR A 157 -0.63 0.50 -27.77
C TYR A 157 0.08 1.69 -27.11
N LYS A 158 -0.24 2.95 -27.46
CA LYS A 158 0.18 4.09 -26.63
C LYS A 158 -0.27 3.79 -25.22
N LYS A 159 0.70 3.50 -24.33
CA LYS A 159 0.47 3.16 -22.93
C LYS A 159 -0.58 4.11 -22.41
N LEU A 160 -1.80 3.60 -22.20
CA LEU A 160 -2.84 4.32 -21.49
C LEU A 160 -2.14 4.87 -20.26
N ASN A 161 -2.20 6.19 -20.06
CA ASN A 161 -1.62 6.83 -18.89
C ASN A 161 -1.96 5.94 -17.70
N TRP A 162 -0.97 5.44 -16.98
CA TRP A 162 -1.19 4.52 -15.86
C TRP A 162 -2.31 5.02 -14.93
N ILE A 163 -2.44 6.34 -14.76
CA ILE A 163 -3.55 7.00 -14.07
C ILE A 163 -4.93 6.61 -14.64
N LYS A 164 -5.11 6.53 -15.96
CA LYS A 164 -6.37 6.09 -16.60
C LYS A 164 -6.65 4.60 -16.37
N GLU A 165 -5.61 3.77 -16.37
CA GLU A 165 -5.75 2.33 -16.08
C GLU A 165 -6.14 2.09 -14.62
N TYR A 166 -5.55 2.86 -13.69
CA TYR A 166 -5.83 2.76 -12.26
C TYR A 166 -6.94 3.69 -11.76
N ALA A 167 -7.48 4.58 -12.61
CA ALA A 167 -8.51 5.55 -12.26
C ALA A 167 -9.75 4.89 -11.61
N PRO A 168 -10.28 3.75 -12.11
CA PRO A 168 -11.40 3.08 -11.47
C PRO A 168 -11.08 2.61 -10.05
N TYR A 169 -9.89 2.06 -9.82
CA TYR A 169 -9.48 1.59 -8.49
C TYR A 169 -9.25 2.74 -7.50
N ILE A 170 -8.65 3.84 -7.95
CA ILE A 170 -8.47 5.05 -7.13
C ILE A 170 -9.83 5.64 -6.78
N ALA A 171 -10.75 5.70 -7.75
CA ALA A 171 -12.12 6.19 -7.52
C ALA A 171 -12.87 5.33 -6.50
N ILE A 172 -12.79 3.99 -6.61
CA ILE A 172 -13.36 3.06 -5.62
C ILE A 172 -12.71 3.28 -4.25
N GLY A 173 -11.39 3.46 -4.19
CA GLY A 173 -10.68 3.72 -2.93
C GLY A 173 -11.14 5.00 -2.24
N ILE A 174 -11.30 6.10 -2.99
CA ILE A 174 -11.83 7.37 -2.48
C ILE A 174 -13.28 7.21 -2.02
N LEU A 175 -14.11 6.49 -2.79
CA LEU A 175 -15.51 6.26 -2.46
C LEU A 175 -15.67 5.44 -1.17
N VAL A 176 -14.87 4.38 -0.98
CA VAL A 176 -14.84 3.60 0.26
C VAL A 176 -14.40 4.47 1.44
N LEU A 177 -13.43 5.37 1.24
CA LEU A 177 -12.96 6.29 2.28
C LEU A 177 -14.05 7.28 2.69
N ILE A 178 -14.76 7.88 1.72
CA ILE A 178 -15.89 8.78 1.98
C ILE A 178 -17.03 8.04 2.71
N LEU A 179 -17.38 6.83 2.25
CA LEU A 179 -18.38 5.99 2.93
C LEU A 179 -17.97 5.65 4.36
N GLY A 180 -16.69 5.34 4.60
CA GLY A 180 -16.15 5.10 5.94
C GLY A 180 -16.29 6.31 6.86
N ILE A 181 -15.91 7.50 6.37
CA ILE A 181 -16.09 8.76 7.12
C ILE A 181 -17.57 9.02 7.40
N THR A 182 -18.44 8.78 6.43
CA THR A 182 -19.88 9.05 6.55
C THR A 182 -20.53 8.11 7.56
N ALA A 183 -20.21 6.81 7.48
CA ALA A 183 -20.66 5.81 8.45
C ALA A 183 -20.18 6.15 9.87
N PHE A 184 -18.92 6.59 10.02
CA PHE A 184 -18.39 7.03 11.31
C PHE A 184 -19.15 8.24 11.88
N LEU A 185 -19.47 9.25 11.05
CA LEU A 185 -20.26 10.41 11.48
C LEU A 185 -21.69 10.01 11.88
N ILE A 186 -22.33 9.10 11.13
CA ILE A 186 -23.66 8.59 11.45
C ILE A 186 -23.64 7.85 12.78
N LEU A 187 -22.64 7.01 13.03
CA LEU A 187 -22.51 6.27 14.29
C LEU A 187 -22.34 7.23 15.48
N ASN A 188 -21.49 8.25 15.37
CA ASN A 188 -21.34 9.25 16.43
C ASN A 188 -22.65 9.99 16.71
N LYS A 189 -23.41 10.37 15.67
CA LYS A 189 -24.71 11.02 15.85
C LYS A 189 -25.78 10.09 16.40
N ALA A 190 -25.79 8.82 16.00
CA ALA A 190 -26.69 7.83 16.57
C ALA A 190 -26.41 7.63 18.06
N GLN A 191 -25.14 7.61 18.49
CA GLN A 191 -24.78 7.54 19.90
C GLN A 191 -25.24 8.76 20.70
N GLU A 192 -25.08 9.98 20.18
CA GLU A 192 -25.61 11.18 20.81
C GLU A 192 -27.14 11.07 21.04
N VAL A 193 -27.88 10.61 20.03
CA VAL A 193 -29.34 10.43 20.11
C VAL A 193 -29.72 9.35 21.13
N VAL A 194 -29.03 8.21 21.14
CA VAL A 194 -29.26 7.14 22.12
C VAL A 194 -28.95 7.63 23.55
N GLY A 195 -27.89 8.44 23.72
CA GLY A 195 -27.58 9.09 25.00
C GLY A 195 -28.71 10.02 25.47
N ALA A 196 -29.23 10.85 24.57
CA ALA A 196 -30.36 11.74 24.87
C ALA A 196 -31.65 10.96 25.23
N LEU A 197 -31.94 9.87 24.51
CA LEU A 197 -33.07 8.98 24.82
C LEU A 197 -32.90 8.29 26.17
N SER A 198 -31.70 7.81 26.51
CA SER A 198 -31.40 7.22 27.82
C SER A 198 -31.62 8.23 28.95
N SER A 199 -31.17 9.48 28.78
CA SER A 199 -31.41 10.55 29.74
C SER A 199 -32.89 10.91 29.88
N THR A 200 -33.65 10.84 28.78
CA THR A 200 -35.09 11.08 28.82
C THR A 200 -35.81 9.94 29.55
N ALA A 201 -35.41 8.70 29.30
CA ALA A 201 -35.95 7.53 29.97
C ALA A 201 -35.69 7.56 31.49
N SER A 202 -34.49 7.92 31.93
CA SER A 202 -34.19 8.08 33.36
C SER A 202 -34.98 9.22 34.00
N THR A 203 -35.18 10.33 33.29
CA THR A 203 -36.02 11.45 33.78
C THR A 203 -37.48 11.03 33.92
N ASN A 204 -38.01 10.28 32.95
CA ASN A 204 -39.36 9.74 33.02
C ASN A 204 -39.52 8.72 34.16
N GLN A 205 -38.52 7.88 34.43
CA GLN A 205 -38.52 7.00 35.60
C GLN A 205 -38.60 7.79 36.91
N ALA A 206 -37.81 8.86 37.06
CA ALA A 206 -37.87 9.71 38.24
C ALA A 206 -39.24 10.39 38.41
N VAL A 207 -39.84 10.89 37.32
CA VAL A 207 -41.20 11.46 37.36
C VAL A 207 -42.23 10.41 37.77
N LEU A 208 -42.13 9.18 37.28
CA LEU A 208 -43.03 8.09 37.66
C LEU A 208 -42.87 7.70 39.15
N GLU A 209 -41.66 7.76 39.70
CA GLU A 209 -41.42 7.52 41.12
C GLU A 209 -42.04 8.61 42.00
N GLU A 210 -41.85 9.88 41.65
CA GLU A 210 -42.47 11.02 42.34
C GLU A 210 -44.00 10.93 42.30
N LEU A 211 -44.57 10.58 41.14
CA LEU A 211 -46.02 10.36 41.02
C LEU A 211 -46.51 9.22 41.90
N LYS A 212 -45.76 8.11 42.00
CA LYS A 212 -46.10 7.02 42.93
C LYS A 212 -46.06 7.48 44.38
N GLN A 213 -45.10 8.32 44.76
CA GLN A 213 -45.00 8.87 46.12
C GLN A 213 -46.16 9.83 46.44
N VAL A 214 -46.57 10.68 45.49
CA VAL A 214 -47.75 11.53 45.63
C VAL A 214 -49.01 10.69 45.79
N LEU A 215 -49.20 9.67 44.94
CA LEU A 215 -50.34 8.76 45.04
C LEU A 215 -50.38 8.03 46.39
N SER A 216 -49.24 7.54 46.89
CA SER A 216 -49.15 6.93 48.21
C SER A 216 -49.46 7.91 49.34
N SER A 217 -49.04 9.17 49.22
CA SER A 217 -49.34 10.23 50.19
C SER A 217 -50.84 10.58 50.20
N LEU A 218 -51.46 10.65 49.03
CA LEU A 218 -52.90 10.84 48.89
C LEU A 218 -53.68 9.68 49.51
N ASP A 219 -53.24 8.44 49.29
CA ASP A 219 -53.87 7.25 49.87
C ASP A 219 -53.78 7.25 51.40
N ASN A 220 -52.64 7.67 51.97
CA ASN A 220 -52.49 7.88 53.41
C ASN A 220 -53.40 8.99 53.96
N ILE A 221 -53.64 10.06 53.20
CA ILE A 221 -54.59 11.12 53.60
C ILE A 221 -56.02 10.58 53.56
N ILE A 222 -56.41 9.83 52.54
CA ILE A 222 -57.76 9.26 52.42
C ILE A 222 -58.01 8.23 53.52
N SER A 223 -57.06 7.34 53.76
CA SER A 223 -57.17 6.30 54.82
C SER A 223 -56.98 6.85 56.24
N GLY A 224 -56.15 7.89 56.42
CA GLY A 224 -55.89 8.55 57.69
C GLY A 224 -56.89 9.66 58.05
N SER A 225 -57.66 10.16 57.08
CA SER A 225 -58.85 10.99 57.25
C SER A 225 -59.99 10.13 57.83
N GLY A 226 -59.74 9.56 59.00
CA GLY A 226 -60.78 9.13 59.90
C GLY A 226 -61.64 10.35 60.23
N ILE A 227 -62.72 10.53 59.48
CA ILE A 227 -63.94 11.07 60.03
C ILE A 227 -64.26 10.15 61.21
N ARG A 228 -63.76 10.51 62.40
CA ARG A 228 -64.20 9.92 63.66
C ARG A 228 -65.70 10.13 63.66
N SER A 229 -66.45 9.06 63.39
CA SER A 229 -67.87 9.02 63.71
C SER A 229 -67.97 9.23 65.21
N VAL A 230 -68.35 10.44 65.60
CA VAL A 230 -68.87 10.75 66.93
C VAL A 230 -70.23 10.08 67.06
#